data_AF-A0A212KMY6-F1
#
_entry.id   AF-A0A212KMY6-F1
#
_cell.length_a   1.000
_cell.length_b   1.000
_cell.length_c   1.000
_cell.angle_alpha   90.00
_cell.angle_beta   90.00
_cell.angle_gamma   90.00
#
_symmetry.space_group_name_H-M   'P 1'
#
loop_
_entity.id
_entity.type
_entity.pdbx_description
1 polymer ?
#
loop_
_entity_poly.entity_id
_entity_poly.type
_entity_poly.pdbx_seq_one_letter_code
_entity_poly.pdbx_strand_id
1 'polypeptide(L)'
;MSGNEDDFAVCARYRRFVEALSPADPVRLFVRNGPSLHDARPDWAVFDRSTGELRLVVVAGDAQRGYCEVELRYSGAIVDRENVLRQALVSRTSEILQNEFAWAGGRLSHGFVLSPARARARRGTRLPEFRVAFDRFAYAVSPLPEKRLSVPPSQGV
;
A
#
# COMPACT_ATOMS: atom_id res chain seq x y z
N MET A 1 -10.94 29.09 0.60
CA MET A 1 -9.49 28.82 0.70
C MET A 1 -9.20 28.24 2.08
N SER A 2 -9.51 26.96 2.33
CA SER A 2 -9.33 26.30 3.63
C SER A 2 -8.52 24.99 3.57
N GLY A 3 -8.07 24.57 2.38
CA GLY A 3 -7.41 23.27 2.20
C GLY A 3 -6.05 23.15 2.90
N ASN A 4 -5.29 24.24 2.99
CA ASN A 4 -3.94 24.16 3.56
C ASN A 4 -3.91 23.92 5.07
N GLU A 5 -4.76 24.60 5.86
CA GLU A 5 -4.72 24.48 7.33
C GLU A 5 -5.17 23.09 7.81
N ASP A 6 -6.19 22.54 7.16
CA ASP A 6 -6.67 21.18 7.44
C ASP A 6 -5.62 20.13 7.04
N ASP A 7 -4.97 20.29 5.89
CA ASP A 7 -3.91 19.38 5.44
C ASP A 7 -2.69 19.41 6.37
N PHE A 8 -2.30 20.58 6.86
CA PHE A 8 -1.22 20.71 7.86
C PHE A 8 -1.60 20.05 9.18
N ALA A 9 -2.85 20.21 9.64
CA ALA A 9 -3.32 19.59 10.87
C ALA A 9 -3.39 18.05 10.77
N VAL A 10 -3.80 17.52 9.61
CA VAL A 10 -3.78 16.07 9.33
C VAL A 10 -2.35 15.55 9.32
N CYS A 11 -1.44 16.19 8.60
CA CYS A 11 -0.03 15.79 8.55
C CYS A 11 0.62 15.83 9.94
N ALA A 12 0.34 16.86 10.75
CA ALA A 12 0.88 16.98 12.10
C ALA A 12 0.37 15.87 13.02
N ARG A 13 -0.91 15.50 12.91
CA ARG A 13 -1.51 14.41 13.70
C ARG A 13 -0.92 13.06 13.33
N TYR A 14 -0.79 12.77 12.03
CA TYR A 14 -0.19 11.52 11.57
C TYR A 14 1.28 11.43 12.00
N ARG A 15 2.04 12.52 11.88
CA ARG A 15 3.43 12.58 12.37
C ARG A 15 3.52 12.28 13.86
N ARG A 16 2.68 12.89 14.69
CA ARG A 16 2.64 12.62 16.14
C ARG A 16 2.31 11.16 16.43
N PHE A 17 1.39 10.55 15.69
CA PHE A 17 1.09 9.13 15.80
C PHE A 17 2.34 8.27 15.53
N VAL A 18 3.03 8.50 14.41
CA VAL A 18 4.24 7.74 14.05
C VAL A 18 5.37 7.95 15.07
N GLU A 19 5.50 9.16 15.60
CA GLU A 19 6.52 9.51 16.61
C GLU A 19 6.23 8.89 17.98
N ALA A 20 4.97 8.64 18.31
CA ALA A 20 4.57 7.96 19.55
C ALA A 20 4.87 6.45 19.54
N LEU A 21 5.08 5.85 18.37
CA LEU A 21 5.53 4.46 18.26
C LEU A 21 6.98 4.32 18.70
N SER A 22 7.33 3.16 19.27
CA SER A 22 8.71 2.83 19.63
C SER A 22 9.64 3.02 18.42
N PRO A 23 10.87 3.55 18.60
CA PRO A 23 11.84 3.67 17.50
C PRO A 23 12.13 2.36 16.75
N ALA A 24 12.01 1.21 17.43
CA ALA A 24 12.19 -0.11 16.85
C ALA A 24 10.90 -0.73 16.29
N ASP A 25 9.77 -0.01 16.37
CA ASP A 25 8.49 -0.51 15.86
C ASP A 25 8.53 -0.66 14.33
N PRO A 26 8.20 -1.85 13.77
CA PRO A 26 8.20 -2.09 12.33
C PRO A 26 7.34 -1.10 11.54
N VAL A 27 6.23 -0.62 12.09
CA VAL A 27 5.38 0.40 11.44
C VAL A 27 6.14 1.71 11.30
N ARG A 28 6.80 2.16 12.38
CA ARG A 28 7.60 3.39 12.36
C ARG A 28 8.78 3.26 11.39
N LEU A 29 9.46 2.12 11.40
CA LEU A 29 10.57 1.84 10.49
C LEU A 29 10.11 1.85 9.04
N PHE A 30 8.97 1.24 8.73
CA PHE A 30 8.40 1.26 7.39
C PHE A 30 8.00 2.66 6.94
N VAL A 31 7.31 3.43 7.79
CA VAL A 31 6.89 4.80 7.43
C VAL A 31 8.10 5.72 7.19
N ARG A 32 9.19 5.54 7.93
CA ARG A 32 10.40 6.39 7.80
C ARG A 32 11.35 5.95 6.70
N ASN A 33 11.53 4.64 6.53
CA ASN A 33 12.62 4.08 5.72
C ASN A 33 12.13 3.16 4.60
N GLY A 34 10.86 2.76 4.62
CA GLY A 34 10.26 1.94 3.60
C GLY A 34 10.01 2.71 2.31
N PRO A 35 9.78 1.99 1.20
CA PRO A 35 9.39 2.61 -0.06
C PRO A 35 8.01 3.28 0.09
N SER A 36 7.83 4.40 -0.61
CA SER A 36 6.51 5.00 -0.78
C SER A 36 5.61 4.01 -1.50
N LEU A 37 4.40 3.80 -0.97
CA LEU A 37 3.37 3.01 -1.65
C LEU A 37 2.45 3.87 -2.52
N HIS A 38 2.67 5.19 -2.59
CA HIS A 38 1.96 6.03 -3.54
C HIS A 38 2.25 5.54 -4.97
N ASP A 39 1.20 5.38 -5.77
CA ASP A 39 1.19 4.79 -7.11
C ASP A 39 1.60 3.29 -7.18
N ALA A 40 1.83 2.65 -6.03
CA ALA A 40 2.12 1.21 -6.00
C ALA A 40 0.88 0.40 -6.38
N ARG A 41 1.09 -0.78 -6.98
CA ARG A 41 0.02 -1.65 -7.45
C ARG A 41 -0.03 -2.94 -6.65
N PRO A 42 -1.19 -3.34 -6.12
CA PRO A 42 -1.36 -4.68 -5.57
C PRO A 42 -1.10 -5.74 -6.65
N ASP A 43 -0.22 -6.70 -6.35
CA ASP A 43 0.14 -7.78 -7.27
C ASP A 43 -0.49 -9.11 -6.86
N TRP A 44 -0.24 -9.55 -5.62
CA TRP A 44 -0.87 -10.73 -5.04
C TRP A 44 -1.09 -10.59 -3.53
N ALA A 45 -2.02 -11.37 -3.00
CA ALA A 45 -2.22 -11.51 -1.57
C ALA A 45 -2.60 -12.95 -1.20
N VAL A 46 -2.16 -13.39 -0.03
CA VAL A 46 -2.57 -14.64 0.60
C VAL A 46 -3.08 -14.32 1.99
N PHE A 47 -4.33 -14.67 2.27
CA PHE A 47 -4.93 -14.49 3.59
C PHE A 47 -5.38 -15.85 4.15
N ASP A 48 -4.65 -16.32 5.16
CA ASP A 48 -5.05 -17.48 5.95
C ASP A 48 -5.90 -17.02 7.14
N ARG A 49 -7.22 -17.16 7.01
CA ARG A 49 -8.17 -16.76 8.06
C ARG A 49 -8.09 -17.62 9.32
N SER A 50 -7.58 -18.85 9.20
CA SER A 50 -7.47 -19.75 10.36
C SER A 50 -6.35 -19.32 11.30
N THR A 51 -5.28 -18.76 10.75
CA THR A 51 -4.11 -18.25 11.49
C THR A 51 -4.12 -16.72 11.66
N GLY A 52 -4.94 -16.01 10.89
CA GLY A 52 -4.93 -14.55 10.85
C GLY A 52 -3.69 -13.99 10.15
N GLU A 53 -3.06 -14.76 9.26
CA GLU A 53 -1.86 -14.30 8.56
C GLU A 53 -2.23 -13.75 7.17
N LEU A 54 -1.99 -12.45 6.96
CA LEU A 54 -2.12 -11.81 5.65
C LEU A 54 -0.73 -11.44 5.12
N ARG A 55 -0.47 -11.87 3.89
CA ARG A 55 0.65 -11.38 3.08
C ARG A 55 0.08 -10.63 1.89
N LEU A 56 0.52 -9.40 1.69
CA LEU A 56 0.15 -8.55 0.57
C LEU A 56 1.43 -8.09 -0.12
N VAL A 57 1.59 -8.43 -1.39
CA VAL A 57 2.67 -7.91 -2.22
C VAL A 57 2.15 -6.80 -3.10
N VAL A 58 2.89 -5.70 -3.09
CA VAL A 58 2.68 -4.56 -3.98
C VAL A 58 3.94 -4.29 -4.79
N VAL A 59 3.77 -3.87 -6.03
CA VAL A 59 4.88 -3.36 -6.85
C VAL A 59 4.91 -1.85 -6.72
N ALA A 60 6.02 -1.33 -6.19
CA ALA A 60 6.24 0.09 -5.95
C ALA A 60 7.43 0.62 -6.76
N GLY A 61 7.52 1.94 -6.90
CA GLY A 61 8.59 2.61 -7.63
C GLY A 61 8.15 3.22 -8.95
N ASP A 62 9.10 3.74 -9.71
CA ASP A 62 8.86 4.50 -10.93
C ASP A 62 10.01 4.30 -11.93
N ALA A 63 9.88 4.91 -13.12
CA ALA A 63 10.89 4.81 -14.18
C ALA A 63 12.23 5.49 -13.83
N GLN A 64 12.28 6.39 -12.84
CA GLN A 64 13.49 7.09 -12.42
C GLN A 64 14.28 6.31 -11.36
N ARG A 65 13.57 5.62 -10.46
CA ARG A 65 14.15 4.90 -9.31
C ARG A 65 14.17 3.38 -9.47
N GLY A 66 13.51 2.87 -10.50
CA GLY A 66 13.29 1.44 -10.70
C GLY A 66 12.10 0.92 -9.89
N TYR A 67 11.69 -0.31 -10.20
CA TYR A 67 10.58 -0.99 -9.54
C TYR A 67 11.09 -1.98 -8.49
N CYS A 68 10.32 -2.14 -7.42
CA CYS A 68 10.56 -3.12 -6.37
C CYS A 68 9.27 -3.82 -5.96
N GLU A 69 9.39 -5.05 -5.46
CA GLU A 69 8.33 -5.73 -4.74
C GLU A 69 8.43 -5.39 -3.26
N VAL A 70 7.30 -5.04 -2.68
CA VAL A 70 7.16 -4.77 -1.25
C VAL A 70 6.18 -5.78 -0.71
N GLU A 71 6.68 -6.71 0.09
CA GLU A 71 5.84 -7.67 0.82
C GLU A 71 5.48 -7.07 2.18
N LEU A 72 4.18 -6.89 2.41
CA LEU A 72 3.59 -6.46 3.66
C LEU A 72 3.01 -7.69 4.37
N ARG A 73 3.47 -7.96 5.59
CA ARG A 73 3.04 -9.10 6.41
C ARG A 73 2.31 -8.62 7.63
N TYR A 74 1.15 -9.20 7.89
CA TYR A 74 0.29 -8.89 9.01
C TYR A 74 -0.09 -10.16 9.75
N SER A 75 0.19 -10.20 11.05
CA SER A 75 -0.24 -11.28 11.94
C SER A 75 -1.46 -10.88 12.75
N GLY A 76 -2.33 -11.86 13.01
CA GLY A 76 -3.63 -11.67 13.65
C GLY A 76 -4.64 -10.89 12.81
N ALA A 77 -4.36 -10.66 11.52
CA ALA A 77 -5.01 -9.73 10.60
C ALA A 77 -6.53 -9.86 10.50
N ILE A 78 -7.21 -8.71 10.47
CA ILE A 78 -8.64 -8.58 10.15
C ILE A 78 -8.75 -7.60 8.98
N VAL A 79 -9.38 -8.02 7.89
CA VAL A 79 -9.47 -7.22 6.66
C VAL A 79 -10.88 -6.67 6.48
N ASP A 80 -11.04 -5.37 6.68
CA ASP A 80 -12.27 -4.66 6.35
C ASP A 80 -12.35 -4.44 4.84
N ARG A 81 -13.54 -4.66 4.27
CA ARG A 81 -13.80 -4.56 2.82
C ARG A 81 -12.84 -5.40 1.98
N GLU A 82 -12.62 -6.65 2.39
CA GLU A 82 -11.76 -7.62 1.67
C GLU A 82 -12.14 -7.76 0.18
N ASN A 83 -13.42 -7.57 -0.17
CA ASN A 83 -13.88 -7.56 -1.56
C ASN A 83 -13.20 -6.47 -2.41
N VAL A 84 -12.88 -5.31 -1.84
CA VAL A 84 -12.15 -4.23 -2.52
C VAL A 84 -10.71 -4.66 -2.82
N LEU A 85 -10.02 -5.28 -1.85
CA LEU A 85 -8.69 -5.84 -2.08
C LEU A 85 -8.72 -6.92 -3.16
N ARG A 86 -9.67 -7.86 -3.10
CA ARG A 86 -9.84 -8.90 -4.13
C ARG A 86 -10.04 -8.30 -5.52
N GLN A 87 -10.88 -7.27 -5.63
CA GLN A 87 -11.13 -6.60 -6.91
C GLN A 87 -9.88 -5.88 -7.44
N ALA A 88 -9.10 -5.25 -6.56
CA ALA A 88 -7.83 -4.61 -6.94
C ALA A 88 -6.84 -5.64 -7.53
N LEU A 89 -6.71 -6.79 -6.88
CA LEU A 89 -5.84 -7.89 -7.33
C LEU A 89 -6.29 -8.48 -8.68
N VAL A 90 -7.60 -8.64 -8.90
CA VAL A 90 -8.15 -9.16 -10.15
C VAL A 90 -8.00 -8.15 -11.30
N SER A 91 -8.29 -6.87 -11.05
CA SER A 91 -8.26 -5.85 -12.10
C SER A 91 -6.86 -5.47 -12.54
N ARG A 92 -5.84 -5.62 -11.67
CA ARG A 92 -4.42 -5.26 -11.89
C ARG A 92 -4.19 -3.85 -12.43
N THR A 93 -5.17 -2.98 -12.24
CA THR A 93 -5.21 -1.64 -12.83
C THR A 93 -5.49 -0.56 -11.79
N SER A 94 -5.70 -0.96 -10.53
CA SER A 94 -5.76 -0.07 -9.40
C SER A 94 -4.37 0.25 -8.86
N GLU A 95 -4.19 1.51 -8.50
CA GLU A 95 -2.99 2.05 -7.85
C GLU A 95 -3.36 2.51 -6.45
N ILE A 96 -2.42 2.43 -5.52
CA ILE A 96 -2.57 2.95 -4.16
C ILE A 96 -2.35 4.46 -4.25
N LEU A 97 -3.40 5.23 -3.94
CA LEU A 97 -3.33 6.70 -3.86
C LEU A 97 -2.84 7.14 -2.49
N GLN A 98 -3.30 6.44 -1.46
CA GLN A 98 -2.93 6.74 -0.09
C GLN A 98 -2.85 5.44 0.70
N ASN A 99 -1.86 5.39 1.59
CA ASN A 99 -1.78 4.36 2.60
C ASN A 99 -1.43 5.02 3.94
N GLU A 100 -2.11 4.63 5.00
CA GLU A 100 -1.93 5.26 6.31
C GLU A 100 -2.08 4.25 7.43
N PHE A 101 -1.21 4.37 8.44
CA PHE A 101 -1.34 3.64 9.69
C PHE A 101 -2.14 4.44 10.71
N ALA A 102 -3.03 3.79 11.46
CA ALA A 102 -3.78 4.46 12.52
C ALA A 102 -4.15 3.48 13.63
N TRP A 103 -4.33 4.00 14.85
CA TRP A 103 -5.05 3.30 15.90
C TRP A 103 -6.56 3.38 15.63
N ALA A 104 -7.21 2.22 15.52
CA ALA A 104 -8.66 2.12 15.37
C ALA A 104 -9.16 0.93 16.19
N GLY A 105 -10.21 1.14 17.00
CA GLY A 105 -10.84 0.06 17.77
C GLY A 105 -9.88 -0.65 18.74
N GLY A 106 -8.91 0.07 19.32
CA GLY A 106 -7.94 -0.51 20.25
C GLY A 106 -6.86 -1.35 19.57
N ARG A 107 -6.68 -1.23 18.25
CA ARG A 107 -5.67 -1.97 17.49
C ARG A 107 -5.02 -1.10 16.41
N LEU A 108 -3.79 -1.43 16.01
CA LEU A 108 -3.16 -0.80 14.85
C LEU A 108 -3.86 -1.25 13.57
N SER A 109 -3.91 -0.36 12.59
CA SER A 109 -4.51 -0.65 11.29
C SER A 109 -3.74 0.04 10.16
N HIS A 110 -3.71 -0.57 8.99
CA HIS A 110 -3.14 -0.02 7.75
C HIS A 110 -4.28 0.13 6.75
N GLY A 111 -4.67 1.37 6.46
CA GLY A 111 -5.70 1.70 5.48
C GLY A 111 -5.08 1.95 4.11
N PHE A 112 -5.81 1.57 3.06
CA PHE A 112 -5.41 1.76 1.67
C PHE A 112 -6.56 2.38 0.89
N VAL A 113 -6.30 3.51 0.23
CA VAL A 113 -7.22 4.14 -0.73
C VAL A 113 -6.69 3.85 -2.13
N LEU A 114 -7.57 3.31 -2.98
CA LEU A 114 -7.21 2.87 -4.31
C LEU A 114 -7.78 3.82 -5.37
N SER A 115 -6.99 4.08 -6.40
CA SER A 115 -7.46 4.66 -7.64
C SER A 115 -8.22 3.58 -8.43
N PRO A 116 -9.42 3.86 -8.92
CA PRO A 116 -10.09 2.95 -9.83
C PRO A 116 -9.35 2.92 -11.18
N ALA A 117 -9.23 1.71 -11.72
CA ALA A 117 -8.73 1.45 -13.07
C ALA A 117 -9.41 2.34 -14.13
N ARG A 118 -8.66 3.26 -14.74
CA ARG A 118 -9.07 4.07 -15.91
C ARG A 118 -10.37 4.89 -15.78
N ALA A 119 -10.97 4.99 -14.60
CA ALA A 119 -12.12 5.84 -14.39
C ALA A 119 -11.65 7.16 -13.76
N ARG A 120 -11.85 8.29 -14.45
CA ARG A 120 -11.91 9.59 -13.77
C ARG A 120 -12.96 9.42 -12.68
N ALA A 121 -12.54 9.39 -11.42
CA ALA A 121 -13.47 9.41 -10.30
C ALA A 121 -14.41 10.59 -10.55
N ARG A 122 -15.70 10.32 -10.76
CA ARG A 122 -16.68 11.41 -10.88
C ARG A 122 -16.59 12.20 -9.59
N ARG A 123 -16.49 13.53 -9.70
CA ARG A 123 -16.37 14.43 -8.55
C ARG A 123 -17.44 14.06 -7.50
N GLY A 124 -17.01 13.73 -6.28
CA GLY A 124 -17.89 13.28 -5.19
C GLY A 124 -18.07 11.77 -5.03
N THR A 125 -17.46 10.92 -5.87
CA THR A 125 -17.46 9.47 -5.67
C THR A 125 -16.45 9.09 -4.60
N ARG A 126 -16.89 8.38 -3.55
CA ARG A 126 -15.96 7.82 -2.54
C ARG A 126 -15.06 6.79 -3.23
N LEU A 127 -13.75 6.98 -3.07
CA LEU A 127 -12.76 6.07 -3.63
C LEU A 127 -12.85 4.70 -2.95
N PRO A 128 -12.57 3.60 -3.67
CA PRO A 128 -12.45 2.28 -3.06
C PRO A 128 -11.36 2.28 -1.99
N GLU A 129 -11.67 1.72 -0.83
CA GLU A 129 -10.72 1.60 0.28
C GLU A 129 -10.91 0.26 0.99
N PHE A 130 -9.81 -0.28 1.50
CA PHE A 130 -9.79 -1.42 2.41
C PHE A 130 -8.84 -1.14 3.57
N ARG A 131 -9.01 -1.85 4.68
CA ARG A 131 -8.20 -1.67 5.88
C ARG A 131 -7.80 -3.02 6.44
N VAL A 132 -6.57 -3.11 6.91
CA VAL A 132 -6.05 -4.28 7.62
C VAL A 132 -5.82 -3.87 9.07
N ALA A 133 -6.66 -4.32 9.99
CA ALA A 133 -6.33 -4.26 11.41
C ALA A 133 -5.31 -5.36 11.74
N PHE A 134 -4.37 -5.03 12.63
CA PHE A 134 -3.10 -5.69 12.98
C PHE A 134 -2.69 -6.03 14.42
N ASP A 135 -2.16 -7.22 14.73
CA ASP A 135 -1.42 -7.39 16.00
C ASP A 135 0.09 -7.17 15.79
N ARG A 136 0.63 -7.67 14.68
CA ARG A 136 2.03 -7.46 14.29
C ARG A 136 2.14 -7.12 12.81
N PHE A 137 3.14 -6.32 12.49
CA PHE A 137 3.46 -5.92 11.12
C PHE A 137 4.94 -6.18 10.84
N ALA A 138 5.22 -6.63 9.63
CA ALA A 138 6.57 -6.72 9.09
C ALA A 138 6.53 -6.39 7.59
N TYR A 139 7.67 -6.01 7.04
CA TYR A 139 7.80 -5.79 5.60
C TYR A 139 9.14 -6.28 5.08
N ALA A 140 9.17 -6.63 3.79
CA ALA A 140 10.38 -6.92 3.05
C ALA A 140 10.35 -6.19 1.71
N VAL A 141 11.52 -5.79 1.20
CA VAL A 141 11.67 -5.11 -0.09
C VAL A 141 12.64 -5.91 -0.92
N SER A 142 12.24 -6.24 -2.15
CA SER A 142 13.07 -6.95 -3.12
C SER A 142 13.12 -6.17 -4.42
N PRO A 143 14.30 -6.00 -5.06
CA PRO A 143 14.38 -5.36 -6.37
C PRO A 143 13.61 -6.21 -7.39
N LEU A 144 12.82 -5.55 -8.25
CA LEU A 144 12.15 -6.24 -9.34
C LEU A 144 13.16 -6.33 -10.49
N PRO A 145 13.46 -7.54 -11.01
CA PRO A 145 14.43 -7.67 -12.09
C PRO A 145 13.99 -6.81 -13.27
N GLU A 146 14.92 -6.04 -13.84
CA GLU A 146 14.64 -5.20 -15.00
C GLU A 146 13.92 -6.03 -16.07
N LYS A 147 12.75 -5.57 -16.50
CA LYS A 147 12.16 -6.05 -17.75
C LYS A 147 13.07 -5.58 -18.88
N ARG A 148 14.08 -6.38 -19.21
CA ARG A 148 14.89 -6.16 -20.41
C ARG A 148 13.94 -6.16 -21.61
N LEU A 149 13.96 -5.08 -22.38
CA LEU A 149 13.36 -5.07 -23.70
C LEU A 149 14.13 -6.08 -24.55
N SER A 150 13.55 -7.25 -24.78
CA SER A 150 14.03 -8.16 -25.80
C SER A 150 13.81 -7.50 -27.16
N VAL A 151 14.85 -6.92 -27.74
CA VAL A 151 14.80 -6.54 -29.15
C VAL A 151 14.71 -7.86 -29.93
N PRO A 152 13.61 -8.13 -30.67
CA PRO A 152 13.57 -9.31 -31.52
C PRO A 152 14.75 -9.23 -32.49
N PRO A 153 15.47 -10.34 -32.76
CA PRO A 153 16.61 -10.31 -33.65
C PRO A 153 16.16 -9.70 -34.97
N SER A 154 16.86 -8.64 -35.38
CA SER A 154 16.68 -8.00 -36.67
C SER A 154 16.70 -9.10 -37.72
N GLN A 155 15.59 -9.29 -38.46
CA GLN A 155 15.66 -10.12 -39.65
C GLN A 155 16.59 -9.39 -40.61
N GLY A 156 17.81 -9.90 -40.74
CA GLY A 156 18.80 -9.39 -41.67
C GLY A 156 18.23 -9.41 -43.08
N VAL A 157 18.38 -8.29 -43.77
CA VAL A 157 18.18 -8.14 -45.22
C VAL A 157 19.36 -8.78 -45.93
#